data_AF-A0A2R6DXN0-F1
#
_entry.id   AF-A0A2R6DXN0-F1
#
_cell.length_a   1.000
_cell.length_b   1.000
_cell.length_c   1.000
_cell.angle_alpha   90.00
_cell.angle_beta   90.00
_cell.angle_gamma   90.00
#
_symmetry.space_group_name_H-M   'P 1'
#
loop_
_entity.id
_entity.type
_entity.pdbx_description
1 polymer ?
#
loop_
_entity_poly.entity_id
_entity_poly.type
_entity_poly.pdbx_seq_one_letter_code
_entity_poly.pdbx_strand_id
1 'polypeptide(L)'
;MRGRGEAIGVERVPTSEIPDDYPAEIDTEEALALQLSMVDADNETVVVYFEWPDQGTDPRLARLLSLRDIPMDRFADIHGETILLTIEDGYYVPVLPDEEPRGDSRGFYGIIAGLVPSLLIALAGIFGLGSFVFNAPFFLLWLVSTFLILPASVYMDAWNLRTTTDWDGGPLFWAFFSMIPALNVMAVPAYLIVRENAEPII
;
A
#
# COMPACT_ATOMS: atom_id res chain seq x y z
N MET A 1 -1.44 4.87 18.40
CA MET A 1 -2.58 5.70 17.95
C MET A 1 -2.20 6.20 16.57
N ARG A 2 -3.16 6.27 15.63
CA ARG A 2 -2.91 6.69 14.25
C ARG A 2 -3.73 7.94 13.95
N GLY A 3 -3.22 8.77 13.05
CA GLY A 3 -3.89 9.98 12.60
C GLY A 3 -3.45 10.33 11.17
N ARG A 4 -4.20 11.20 10.52
CA ARG A 4 -3.85 11.74 9.20
C ARG A 4 -3.45 13.19 9.31
N GLY A 5 -2.35 13.55 8.65
CA GLY A 5 -1.84 14.92 8.60
C GLY A 5 -1.72 15.41 7.16
N GLU A 6 -2.29 16.57 6.84
CA GLU A 6 -2.11 17.23 5.54
C GLU A 6 -0.84 18.09 5.56
N ALA A 7 0.03 17.92 4.56
CA ALA A 7 1.25 18.71 4.42
C ALA A 7 0.94 20.17 4.08
N ILE A 8 1.13 21.07 5.05
CA ILE A 8 0.86 22.50 4.91
C ILE A 8 2.12 23.33 4.63
N GLY A 9 3.30 22.74 4.83
CA GLY A 9 4.55 23.47 4.64
C GLY A 9 5.78 22.59 4.81
N VAL A 10 6.87 23.03 4.22
CA VAL A 10 8.19 22.45 4.40
C VAL A 10 9.16 23.58 4.72
N GLU A 11 9.91 23.43 5.80
CA GLU A 11 10.90 24.39 6.25
C GLU A 11 12.25 23.71 6.48
N ARG A 12 13.33 24.48 6.28
CA ARG A 12 14.69 24.05 6.61
C ARG A 12 15.04 24.59 7.98
N VAL A 13 15.36 23.70 8.92
CA VAL A 13 15.67 24.04 10.31
C VAL A 13 17.05 23.50 10.70
N PRO A 14 17.79 24.14 11.61
CA PRO A 14 19.03 23.58 12.13
C PRO A 14 18.73 22.35 13.02
N THR A 15 19.61 21.35 13.01
CA THR A 15 19.42 20.11 13.79
C THR A 15 19.30 20.35 15.29
N SER A 16 19.82 21.47 15.80
CA SER A 16 19.66 21.91 17.19
C SER A 16 18.22 22.25 17.61
N GLU A 17 17.31 22.45 16.66
CA GLU A 17 15.88 22.69 16.93
C GLU A 17 15.07 21.39 17.05
N ILE A 18 15.69 20.25 16.74
CA ILE A 18 15.07 18.93 16.82
C ILE A 18 15.16 18.44 18.27
N PRO A 19 14.07 17.91 18.86
CA PRO A 19 14.13 17.31 20.18
C PRO A 19 15.14 16.15 20.24
N ASP A 20 15.94 16.09 21.32
CA ASP A 20 16.96 15.06 21.54
C ASP A 20 16.38 13.64 21.63
N ASP A 21 15.08 13.52 21.92
CA ASP A 21 14.32 12.27 22.04
C ASP A 21 13.51 11.92 20.79
N TYR A 22 13.72 12.62 19.67
CA TYR A 22 13.08 12.29 18.40
C TYR A 22 13.51 10.89 17.93
N PRO A 23 12.58 10.01 17.51
CA PRO A 23 12.85 8.59 17.28
C PRO A 23 13.76 8.28 16.08
N ALA A 24 14.11 9.27 15.25
CA ALA A 24 14.97 9.08 14.10
C ALA A 24 16.27 9.87 14.19
N GLU A 25 17.37 9.20 13.84
CA GLU A 25 18.70 9.80 13.76
C GLU A 25 18.78 10.74 12.54
N ILE A 26 19.36 11.93 12.74
CA ILE A 26 19.58 12.94 11.71
C ILE A 26 21.05 13.36 11.80
N ASP A 27 21.86 12.92 10.83
CA ASP A 27 23.31 13.13 10.84
C ASP A 27 23.74 14.42 10.12
N THR A 28 22.79 15.16 9.54
CA THR A 28 23.04 16.41 8.82
C THR A 28 23.04 17.63 9.75
N GLU A 29 23.68 18.74 9.34
CA GLU A 29 23.69 19.99 10.13
C GLU A 29 22.32 20.66 10.16
N GLU A 30 21.51 20.39 9.15
CA GLU A 30 20.16 20.90 8.97
C GLU A 30 19.19 19.77 8.68
N ALA A 31 17.93 19.97 9.02
CA ALA A 31 16.85 19.05 8.79
C ALA A 31 15.73 19.71 7.99
N LEU A 32 14.97 18.87 7.31
CA LEU A 32 13.73 19.23 6.66
C LEU A 32 12.58 19.00 7.66
N ALA A 33 11.93 20.08 8.06
CA ALA A 33 10.74 20.09 8.90
C ALA A 33 9.49 20.12 8.02
N LEU A 34 8.79 18.99 7.97
CA LEU A 34 7.50 18.85 7.30
C LEU A 34 6.38 19.18 8.30
N GLN A 35 5.66 20.26 8.04
CA GLN A 35 4.54 20.71 8.86
C GLN A 35 3.25 20.06 8.37
N LEU A 36 2.55 19.40 9.29
CA LEU A 36 1.34 18.64 9.02
C LEU A 36 0.19 19.19 9.87
N SER A 37 -0.94 19.51 9.23
CA SER A 37 -2.19 19.81 9.94
C SER A 37 -2.98 18.53 10.14
N MET A 38 -3.32 18.19 11.38
CA MET A 38 -4.10 16.98 11.66
C MET A 38 -5.53 17.10 11.12
N VAL A 39 -5.98 16.09 10.39
CA VAL A 39 -7.32 16.06 9.76
C VAL A 39 -8.41 15.82 10.82
N ASP A 40 -8.11 15.00 11.82
CA ASP A 40 -9.08 14.59 12.85
C ASP A 40 -9.06 15.49 14.11
N ALA A 41 -8.11 16.43 14.19
CA ALA A 41 -7.93 17.34 15.32
C ALA A 41 -7.80 18.77 14.81
N ASP A 42 -8.89 19.53 14.92
CA ASP A 42 -8.93 20.93 14.50
C ASP A 42 -7.79 21.72 15.17
N ASN A 43 -6.97 22.36 14.32
CA ASN A 43 -5.91 23.29 14.72
C ASN A 43 -4.71 22.66 15.47
N GLU A 44 -4.54 21.34 15.36
CA GLU A 44 -3.32 20.66 15.80
C GLU A 44 -2.31 20.56 14.64
N THR A 45 -1.17 21.24 14.78
CA THR A 45 -0.05 21.15 13.84
C THR A 45 1.05 20.30 14.43
N VAL A 46 1.53 19.38 13.62
CA VAL A 46 2.58 18.41 13.95
C VAL A 46 3.76 18.66 13.01
N VAL A 47 4.98 18.50 13.51
CA VAL A 47 6.18 18.64 12.69
C VAL A 47 6.91 17.31 12.65
N VAL A 48 7.21 16.84 11.44
CA VAL A 48 8.01 15.64 11.19
C VAL A 48 9.36 16.07 10.63
N TYR A 49 10.44 15.53 11.17
CA TYR A 49 11.80 15.85 10.77
C TYR A 49 12.43 14.74 9.92
N PHE A 50 13.11 15.17 8.85
CA PHE A 50 13.92 14.35 7.95
C PHE A 50 15.31 14.96 7.76
N GLU A 51 16.29 14.17 7.32
CA GLU A 51 17.60 14.73 6.94
C GLU A 51 17.48 15.66 5.73
N TRP A 52 18.36 16.67 5.68
CA TRP A 52 18.35 17.62 4.56
C TRP A 52 18.86 16.97 3.26
N PRO A 53 18.06 16.97 2.16
CA PRO A 53 18.39 16.22 0.93
C PRO A 53 19.73 16.57 0.26
N ASP A 54 20.25 17.80 0.45
CA ASP A 54 21.53 18.20 -0.17
C ASP A 54 22.77 17.76 0.64
N GLN A 55 22.58 17.34 1.90
CA GLN A 55 23.66 16.93 2.82
C GLN A 55 23.63 15.44 3.15
N GLY A 56 22.49 14.79 2.95
CA GLY A 56 22.28 13.37 3.14
C GLY A 56 21.02 12.91 2.42
N THR A 57 20.91 11.61 2.15
CA THR A 57 19.67 11.04 1.60
C THR A 57 18.94 10.34 2.73
N ASP A 58 17.94 11.00 3.33
CA ASP A 58 17.05 10.34 4.29
C ASP A 58 16.26 9.25 3.54
N PRO A 59 16.47 7.95 3.83
CA PRO A 59 15.74 6.87 3.16
C PRO A 59 14.23 6.97 3.38
N ARG A 60 13.79 7.54 4.51
CA ARG A 60 12.38 7.72 4.86
C ARG A 60 11.72 8.77 3.99
N LEU A 61 12.39 9.91 3.80
CA LEU A 61 11.90 10.97 2.93
C LEU A 61 11.86 10.51 1.47
N ALA A 62 12.92 9.88 0.99
CA ALA A 62 12.97 9.33 -0.35
C ALA A 62 11.83 8.32 -0.59
N ARG A 63 11.52 7.49 0.41
CA ARG A 63 10.42 6.53 0.34
C ARG A 63 9.06 7.21 0.32
N LEU A 64 8.83 8.18 1.20
CA LEU A 64 7.60 8.96 1.24
C LEU A 64 7.31 9.62 -0.11
N LEU A 65 8.31 10.27 -0.71
CA LEU A 65 8.16 10.92 -2.02
C LEU A 65 7.95 9.91 -3.16
N SER A 66 8.58 8.74 -3.09
CA SER A 66 8.41 7.68 -4.09
C SER A 66 6.98 7.16 -4.18
N LEU A 67 6.19 7.24 -3.10
CA LEU A 67 4.78 6.84 -3.11
C LEU A 67 3.90 7.71 -4.03
N ARG A 68 4.36 8.92 -4.38
CA ARG A 68 3.69 9.85 -5.28
C ARG A 68 4.48 10.12 -6.56
N ASP A 69 5.51 9.30 -6.83
CA ASP A 69 6.45 9.52 -7.93
C ASP A 69 7.07 10.94 -7.92
N ILE A 70 7.23 11.54 -6.74
CA ILE A 70 7.83 12.87 -6.59
C ILE A 70 9.35 12.69 -6.54
N PRO A 71 10.11 13.35 -7.42
CA PRO A 71 11.57 13.26 -7.38
C PRO A 71 12.13 14.07 -6.21
N MET A 72 13.30 13.67 -5.71
CA MET A 72 13.89 14.22 -4.49
C MET A 72 14.15 15.73 -4.57
N ASP A 73 14.43 16.27 -5.77
CA ASP A 73 14.64 17.70 -6.03
C ASP A 73 13.34 18.54 -5.99
N ARG A 74 12.18 17.88 -5.91
CA ARG A 74 10.85 18.51 -5.83
C ARG A 74 10.09 18.10 -4.57
N PHE A 75 10.79 17.86 -3.47
CA PHE A 75 10.16 17.48 -2.20
C PHE A 75 9.05 18.47 -1.74
N ALA A 76 9.09 19.73 -2.17
CA ALA A 76 8.05 20.72 -1.88
C ALA A 76 6.68 20.40 -2.52
N ASP A 77 6.64 19.56 -3.56
CA ASP A 77 5.41 19.11 -4.21
C ASP A 77 4.58 18.19 -3.31
N ILE A 78 5.10 17.78 -2.15
CA ILE A 78 4.34 17.06 -1.13
C ILE A 78 3.25 17.92 -0.48
N HIS A 79 3.31 19.24 -0.63
CA HIS A 79 2.33 20.17 -0.06
C HIS A 79 0.90 19.86 -0.55
N GLY A 80 -0.04 19.73 0.39
CA GLY A 80 -1.44 19.37 0.17
C GLY A 80 -1.70 17.85 0.14
N GLU A 81 -0.65 17.03 0.23
CA GLU A 81 -0.82 15.58 0.36
C GLU A 81 -1.17 15.18 1.80
N THR A 82 -2.04 14.18 1.94
CA THR A 82 -2.47 13.67 3.26
C THR A 82 -1.66 12.45 3.62
N ILE A 83 -0.90 12.50 4.70
CA ILE A 83 0.03 11.44 5.10
C ILE A 83 -0.52 10.70 6.32
N LEU A 84 -0.44 9.37 6.29
CA LEU A 84 -0.75 8.52 7.43
C LEU A 84 0.37 8.56 8.47
N LEU A 85 0.02 8.90 9.70
CA LEU A 85 0.95 9.05 10.82
C LEU A 85 0.68 7.99 11.89
N THR A 86 1.75 7.53 12.52
CA THR A 86 1.74 6.73 13.74
C THR A 86 2.49 7.48 14.85
N ILE A 87 2.25 7.10 16.10
CA ILE A 87 2.98 7.67 17.24
C ILE A 87 4.08 6.71 17.67
N GLU A 88 5.33 7.17 17.63
CA GLU A 88 6.53 6.49 18.11
C GLU A 88 7.23 7.39 19.14
N ASP A 89 7.48 6.86 20.33
CA ASP A 89 8.10 7.58 21.45
C ASP A 89 7.48 8.96 21.77
N GLY A 90 6.18 9.12 21.50
CA GLY A 90 5.44 10.36 21.75
C GLY A 90 5.44 11.35 20.58
N TYR A 91 6.16 11.05 19.50
CA TYR A 91 6.22 11.83 18.28
C TYR A 91 5.38 11.19 17.17
N TYR A 92 4.74 12.03 16.37
CA TYR A 92 4.11 11.56 15.15
C TYR A 92 5.18 11.34 14.08
N VAL A 93 5.17 10.17 13.47
CA VAL A 93 6.06 9.79 12.36
C VAL A 93 5.24 9.20 11.22
N PRO A 94 5.64 9.41 9.96
CA PRO A 94 4.97 8.82 8.80
C PRO A 94 5.07 7.30 8.85
N VAL A 95 3.95 6.63 8.54
CA VAL A 95 3.96 5.19 8.30
C VAL A 95 4.67 4.95 6.98
N LEU A 96 5.79 4.23 7.01
CA LEU A 96 6.57 3.92 5.81
C LEU A 96 6.70 2.41 5.68
N PRO A 97 6.52 1.86 4.46
CA PRO A 97 6.73 0.45 4.24
C PRO A 97 8.23 0.15 4.22
N ASP A 98 8.61 -1.03 4.70
CA ASP A 98 10.02 -1.46 4.73
C ASP A 98 10.56 -1.76 3.32
N GLU A 99 9.67 -2.09 2.39
CA GLU A 99 10.00 -2.45 1.02
C GLU A 99 9.80 -1.29 0.02
N GLU A 100 10.59 -1.29 -1.06
CA GLU A 100 10.43 -0.36 -2.19
C GLU A 100 9.10 -0.57 -2.92
N PRO A 101 8.53 0.48 -3.55
CA PRO A 101 7.30 0.39 -4.33
C PRO A 101 7.32 -0.78 -5.31
N ARG A 102 6.36 -1.70 -5.16
CA ARG A 102 6.27 -2.91 -5.99
C ARG A 102 4.82 -3.31 -6.19
N GLY A 103 4.55 -3.97 -7.32
CA GLY A 103 3.23 -4.50 -7.63
C GLY A 103 2.48 -3.60 -8.59
N ASP A 104 1.18 -3.85 -8.73
CA ASP A 104 0.31 -3.05 -9.60
C ASP A 104 -1.14 -3.13 -9.08
N SER A 105 -1.76 -1.96 -8.86
CA SER A 105 -3.17 -1.83 -8.50
C SER A 105 -4.13 -2.45 -9.52
N ARG A 106 -3.71 -2.59 -10.79
CA ARG A 106 -4.46 -3.31 -11.83
C ARG A 106 -4.59 -4.80 -11.55
N GLY A 107 -3.78 -5.35 -10.63
CA GLY A 107 -3.92 -6.70 -10.11
C GLY A 107 -5.35 -6.99 -9.66
N PHE A 108 -6.04 -6.02 -9.06
CA PHE A 108 -7.45 -6.15 -8.68
C PHE A 108 -8.37 -6.59 -9.85
N TYR A 109 -8.24 -5.98 -11.02
CA TYR A 109 -9.06 -6.36 -12.19
C TYR A 109 -8.72 -7.77 -12.68
N GLY A 110 -7.46 -8.17 -12.55
CA GLY A 110 -7.02 -9.53 -12.85
C GLY A 110 -7.58 -10.57 -11.87
N ILE A 111 -7.76 -10.21 -10.58
CA ILE A 111 -8.45 -11.07 -9.60
C ILE A 111 -9.89 -11.32 -10.07
N ILE A 112 -10.62 -10.25 -10.44
CA ILE A 112 -11.99 -10.37 -10.95
C ILE A 112 -12.02 -11.26 -12.20
N ALA A 113 -11.13 -11.00 -13.19
CA ALA A 113 -11.05 -11.80 -14.41
C ALA A 113 -10.72 -13.29 -14.13
N GLY A 114 -9.86 -13.57 -13.15
CA GLY A 114 -9.51 -14.91 -12.72
C GLY A 114 -10.66 -15.68 -12.06
N LEU A 115 -11.58 -14.98 -11.40
CA LEU A 115 -12.75 -15.58 -10.75
C LEU A 115 -13.90 -15.86 -11.73
N VAL A 116 -13.99 -15.14 -12.86
CA VAL A 116 -15.12 -15.25 -13.81
C VAL A 116 -15.40 -16.69 -14.24
N PRO A 117 -14.43 -17.51 -14.67
CA PRO A 117 -14.73 -18.90 -15.07
C PRO A 117 -15.28 -19.75 -13.92
N SER A 118 -14.76 -19.57 -12.69
CA SER A 118 -15.25 -20.28 -11.51
C SER A 118 -16.69 -19.87 -11.16
N LEU A 119 -17.03 -18.58 -11.30
CA LEU A 119 -18.40 -18.09 -11.15
C LEU A 119 -19.34 -18.68 -12.20
N LEU A 120 -18.90 -18.76 -13.47
CA LEU A 120 -19.68 -19.36 -14.54
C LEU A 120 -19.93 -20.85 -14.31
N ILE A 121 -18.96 -21.61 -13.77
CA ILE A 121 -19.16 -23.01 -13.35
C ILE A 121 -20.23 -23.09 -12.27
N ALA A 122 -20.15 -22.25 -11.24
CA ALA A 122 -21.12 -22.24 -10.14
C ALA A 122 -22.55 -21.94 -10.66
N LEU A 123 -22.70 -20.91 -11.50
CA LEU A 123 -23.98 -20.55 -12.11
C LEU A 123 -24.50 -21.66 -13.03
N ALA A 124 -23.64 -22.25 -13.87
CA ALA A 124 -24.04 -23.36 -14.73
C ALA A 124 -24.50 -24.58 -13.94
N GLY A 125 -23.89 -24.86 -12.78
CA GLY A 125 -24.34 -25.89 -11.84
C GLY A 125 -25.73 -25.61 -11.27
N ILE A 126 -25.99 -24.35 -10.86
CA ILE A 126 -27.30 -23.94 -10.31
C ILE A 126 -28.41 -24.00 -11.35
N PHE A 127 -28.15 -23.53 -12.58
CA PHE A 127 -29.16 -23.42 -13.64
C PHE A 127 -29.22 -24.63 -14.58
N GLY A 128 -28.41 -25.68 -14.34
CA GLY A 128 -28.37 -26.87 -15.19
C GLY A 128 -27.76 -26.64 -16.59
N LEU A 129 -26.95 -25.59 -16.76
CA LEU A 129 -26.31 -25.21 -18.03
C LEU A 129 -24.93 -25.87 -18.22
N GLY A 130 -24.74 -27.08 -17.66
CA GLY A 130 -23.43 -27.74 -17.61
C GLY A 130 -22.77 -27.91 -18.97
N SER A 131 -23.54 -28.19 -20.04
CA SER A 131 -23.00 -28.35 -21.40
C SER A 131 -22.24 -27.13 -21.92
N PHE A 132 -22.55 -25.92 -21.41
CA PHE A 132 -21.85 -24.69 -21.77
C PHE A 132 -20.45 -24.58 -21.17
N VAL A 133 -20.22 -25.18 -20.00
CA VAL A 133 -18.93 -25.10 -19.27
C VAL A 133 -18.11 -26.39 -19.33
N PHE A 134 -18.73 -27.53 -19.58
CA PHE A 134 -18.05 -28.82 -19.72
C PHE A 134 -17.52 -29.06 -21.13
N ASN A 135 -16.74 -28.11 -21.66
CA ASN A 135 -16.02 -28.26 -22.93
C ASN A 135 -14.52 -27.96 -22.75
N ALA A 136 -13.70 -28.56 -23.62
CA ALA A 136 -12.24 -28.44 -23.51
C ALA A 136 -11.72 -26.99 -23.57
N PRO A 137 -12.20 -26.11 -24.47
CA PRO A 137 -11.83 -24.69 -24.46
C PRO A 137 -12.10 -23.99 -23.12
N PHE A 138 -13.30 -24.20 -22.55
CA PHE A 138 -13.66 -23.61 -21.27
C PHE A 138 -12.81 -24.17 -20.13
N PHE A 139 -12.54 -25.47 -20.13
CA PHE A 139 -11.67 -26.10 -19.14
C PHE A 139 -10.25 -25.52 -19.19
N LEU A 140 -9.69 -25.31 -20.39
CA LEU A 140 -8.38 -24.66 -20.55
C LEU A 140 -8.40 -23.21 -20.05
N LEU A 141 -9.46 -22.46 -20.38
CA LEU A 141 -9.64 -21.10 -19.86
C LEU A 141 -9.68 -21.09 -18.32
N TRP A 142 -10.47 -21.99 -17.73
CA TRP A 142 -10.57 -22.13 -16.28
C TRP A 142 -9.23 -22.47 -15.63
N LEU A 143 -8.42 -23.36 -16.24
CA LEU A 143 -7.08 -23.67 -15.76
C LEU A 143 -6.17 -22.45 -15.79
N VAL A 144 -6.13 -21.71 -16.91
CA VAL A 144 -5.31 -20.50 -17.03
C VAL A 144 -5.75 -19.45 -16.02
N SER A 145 -7.05 -19.19 -15.90
CA SER A 145 -7.60 -18.23 -14.95
C SER A 145 -7.28 -18.59 -13.50
N THR A 146 -7.41 -19.87 -13.13
CA THR A 146 -7.23 -20.33 -11.74
C THR A 146 -5.76 -20.45 -11.34
N PHE A 147 -4.92 -21.01 -12.21
CA PHE A 147 -3.53 -21.33 -11.87
C PHE A 147 -2.51 -20.29 -12.31
N LEU A 148 -2.88 -19.35 -13.19
CA LEU A 148 -1.98 -18.30 -13.66
C LEU A 148 -2.52 -16.91 -13.34
N ILE A 149 -3.67 -16.51 -13.89
CA ILE A 149 -4.08 -15.10 -13.78
C ILE A 149 -4.45 -14.77 -12.33
N LEU A 150 -5.27 -15.59 -11.66
CA LEU A 150 -5.70 -15.32 -10.30
C LEU A 150 -4.51 -15.19 -9.30
N PRO A 151 -3.59 -16.16 -9.18
CA PRO A 151 -2.47 -16.04 -8.25
C PRO A 151 -1.50 -14.92 -8.62
N ALA A 152 -1.21 -14.70 -9.91
CA ALA A 152 -0.35 -13.60 -10.33
C ALA A 152 -0.99 -12.24 -10.00
N SER A 153 -2.29 -12.10 -10.21
CA SER A 153 -3.04 -10.88 -9.92
C SER A 153 -3.16 -10.60 -8.43
N VAL A 154 -3.42 -11.62 -7.60
CA VAL A 154 -3.39 -11.49 -6.14
C VAL A 154 -1.99 -11.09 -5.68
N TYR A 155 -0.93 -11.70 -6.24
CA TYR A 155 0.45 -11.36 -5.88
C TYR A 155 0.80 -9.89 -6.21
N MET A 156 0.42 -9.40 -7.40
CA MET A 156 0.68 -8.03 -7.82
C MET A 156 -0.10 -7.00 -7.00
N ASP A 157 -1.39 -7.25 -6.75
CA ASP A 157 -2.23 -6.37 -5.93
C ASP A 157 -1.77 -6.38 -4.47
N ALA A 158 -1.37 -7.54 -3.93
CA ALA A 158 -0.88 -7.65 -2.57
C ALA A 158 0.46 -6.91 -2.38
N TRP A 159 1.38 -7.03 -3.33
CA TRP A 159 2.60 -6.21 -3.28
C TRP A 159 2.28 -4.71 -3.32
N ASN A 160 1.35 -4.32 -4.20
CA ASN A 160 0.92 -2.92 -4.28
C ASN A 160 0.40 -2.43 -2.93
N LEU A 161 -0.50 -3.18 -2.28
CA LEU A 161 -0.99 -2.84 -0.94
C LEU A 161 0.14 -2.74 0.07
N ARG A 162 1.03 -3.74 0.15
CA ARG A 162 2.13 -3.77 1.12
C ARG A 162 3.06 -2.55 1.00
N THR A 163 3.24 -2.04 -0.20
CA THR A 163 4.17 -0.93 -0.45
C THR A 163 3.50 0.44 -0.55
N THR A 164 2.16 0.54 -0.45
CA THR A 164 1.43 1.81 -0.59
C THR A 164 0.41 2.08 0.53
N THR A 165 0.15 1.09 1.36
CA THR A 165 -0.82 1.14 2.46
C THR A 165 -0.17 0.63 3.74
N ASP A 166 -0.90 0.71 4.85
CA ASP A 166 -0.48 0.15 6.14
C ASP A 166 -0.58 -1.39 6.25
N TRP A 167 -0.89 -2.07 5.14
CA TRP A 167 -1.13 -3.50 5.12
C TRP A 167 0.15 -4.33 5.21
N ASP A 168 0.27 -5.17 6.26
CA ASP A 168 1.43 -6.05 6.47
C ASP A 168 1.16 -7.54 6.12
N GLY A 169 0.20 -7.80 5.22
CA GLY A 169 -0.03 -9.16 4.76
C GLY A 169 1.09 -9.69 3.86
N GLY A 170 1.23 -11.01 3.79
CA GLY A 170 2.23 -11.68 2.94
C GLY A 170 1.74 -11.90 1.50
N PRO A 171 2.32 -11.27 0.46
CA PRO A 171 1.84 -11.42 -0.91
C PRO A 171 1.87 -12.87 -1.42
N LEU A 172 2.92 -13.62 -1.10
CA LEU A 172 3.04 -15.04 -1.47
C LEU A 172 2.01 -15.93 -0.77
N PHE A 173 1.68 -15.62 0.48
CA PHE A 173 0.68 -16.37 1.24
C PHE A 173 -0.68 -16.31 0.53
N TRP A 174 -1.13 -15.11 0.18
CA TRP A 174 -2.42 -14.92 -0.48
C TRP A 174 -2.44 -15.49 -1.91
N ALA A 175 -1.35 -15.32 -2.67
CA ALA A 175 -1.22 -15.87 -4.01
C ALA A 175 -1.23 -17.41 -4.01
N PHE A 176 -0.60 -18.05 -3.02
CA PHE A 176 -0.60 -19.50 -2.90
C PHE A 176 -1.99 -20.06 -2.65
N PHE A 177 -2.73 -19.50 -1.69
CA PHE A 177 -4.08 -19.97 -1.36
C PHE A 177 -5.11 -19.65 -2.43
N SER A 178 -4.92 -18.59 -3.23
CA SER A 178 -5.81 -18.28 -4.35
C SER A 178 -5.66 -19.26 -5.52
N MET A 179 -4.51 -19.94 -5.63
CA MET A 179 -4.24 -20.94 -6.66
C MET A 179 -4.94 -22.28 -6.39
N ILE A 180 -5.17 -22.64 -5.12
CA ILE A 180 -5.71 -23.96 -4.74
C ILE A 180 -7.22 -23.97 -4.97
N PRO A 181 -7.74 -24.79 -5.91
CA PRO A 181 -9.18 -24.93 -6.09
C PRO A 181 -9.85 -25.38 -4.79
N ALA A 182 -11.07 -24.92 -4.54
CA ALA A 182 -11.83 -25.04 -3.29
C ALA A 182 -11.38 -24.12 -2.15
N LEU A 183 -10.06 -23.90 -1.96
CA LEU A 183 -9.59 -22.93 -0.97
C LEU A 183 -9.74 -21.49 -1.47
N ASN A 184 -9.57 -21.27 -2.77
CA ASN A 184 -9.70 -19.95 -3.38
C ASN A 184 -11.06 -19.28 -3.14
N VAL A 185 -12.13 -20.06 -2.99
CA VAL A 185 -13.50 -19.59 -2.68
C VAL A 185 -13.57 -18.90 -1.32
N MET A 186 -12.69 -19.25 -0.38
CA MET A 186 -12.59 -18.61 0.94
C MET A 186 -11.45 -17.59 0.98
N ALA A 187 -10.29 -17.96 0.42
CA ALA A 187 -9.08 -17.15 0.49
C ALA A 187 -9.22 -15.82 -0.27
N VAL A 188 -9.84 -15.83 -1.46
CA VAL A 188 -9.96 -14.61 -2.26
C VAL A 188 -10.95 -13.61 -1.64
N PRO A 189 -12.16 -14.00 -1.17
CA PRO A 189 -13.00 -13.06 -0.42
C PRO A 189 -12.36 -12.56 0.87
N ALA A 190 -11.67 -13.42 1.63
CA ALA A 190 -10.95 -12.98 2.83
C ALA A 190 -9.87 -11.96 2.50
N TYR A 191 -9.10 -12.19 1.42
CA TYR A 191 -8.12 -11.23 0.92
C TYR A 191 -8.77 -9.88 0.58
N LEU A 192 -9.89 -9.88 -0.14
CA LEU A 192 -10.60 -8.67 -0.53
C LEU A 192 -11.13 -7.87 0.67
N ILE A 193 -11.62 -8.55 1.71
CA ILE A 193 -12.05 -7.91 2.96
C ILE A 193 -10.86 -7.26 3.66
N VAL A 194 -9.73 -7.96 3.77
CA VAL A 194 -8.53 -7.39 4.41
C VAL A 194 -7.99 -6.21 3.60
N ARG A 195 -7.98 -6.32 2.27
CA ARG A 195 -7.61 -5.25 1.34
C ARG A 195 -8.47 -3.99 1.51
N GLU A 196 -9.78 -4.14 1.71
CA GLU A 196 -10.70 -3.01 1.86
C GLU A 196 -10.44 -2.22 3.17
N ASN A 197 -9.87 -2.88 4.18
CA ASN A 197 -9.50 -2.24 5.44
C ASN A 197 -8.08 -1.64 5.44
N ALA A 198 -7.33 -1.76 4.33
CA ALA A 198 -6.00 -1.19 4.22
C ALA A 198 -6.09 0.32 3.96
N GLU A 199 -5.36 1.11 4.74
CA GLU A 199 -5.36 2.56 4.65
C GLU A 199 -4.18 3.04 3.79
N PRO A 200 -4.41 3.88 2.76
CA PRO A 200 -3.34 4.49 1.99
C PRO A 200 -2.42 5.34 2.87
N ILE A 201 -1.12 5.27 2.59
CA ILE A 201 -0.11 6.07 3.27
C ILE A 201 -0.17 7.54 2.83
N ILE A 202 -0.41 7.79 1.53
CA ILE A 202 -0.58 9.13 0.93
C ILE A 202 -1.83 9.16 0.04
#